data_AF-S6HN60-F1
#
_entry.id   AF-S6HN60-F1
#
_cell.length_a   1.000
_cell.length_b   1.000
_cell.length_c   1.000
_cell.angle_alpha   90.00
_cell.angle_beta   90.00
_cell.angle_gamma   90.00
#
_symmetry.space_group_name_H-M   'P 1'
#
loop_
_entity.id
_entity.type
_entity.pdbx_description
1 polymer ?
#
loop_
_entity_poly.entity_id
_entity_poly.type
_entity_poly.pdbx_seq_one_letter_code
_entity_poly.pdbx_strand_id
1 'polypeptide(L)'
;MQDCNLLLNLHDIDPEIQKITVYIVKEVAADNKSLSAELNDLLGDKCYASIDISAQIADQTALTLLDIYLHKGTWKIRCVLQGYASGLDKLLDSFSINSTVQSSLPSPQTSIGKTADSANQHSTSASIQLHWSSGSSGKKSISNYFLGEKFKPISDLRIGCFYQLNNAQNGIVYSFDSEFKGSFEGVPYIEASRSSNVHLERLDINNRYQHKINRYLIFVSMMESFGNWHELNVKVCFDIPGVQFLEISPDSLKVKPIYAVAMLDFSQQSPKITPLNEYFDDLLELDKAFGWGLPFRNSDTDQDHCENNRDNED
;
A
#
# COMPACT_ATOMS: atom_id res chain seq x y z
N MET A 1 -16.47 -6.76 -3.89
CA MET A 1 -15.99 -7.33 -2.63
C MET A 1 -14.57 -6.82 -2.51
N GLN A 2 -14.19 -6.26 -1.37
CA GLN A 2 -12.81 -5.83 -1.19
C GLN A 2 -12.06 -7.07 -0.72
N ASP A 3 -11.10 -7.54 -1.51
CA ASP A 3 -10.31 -8.71 -1.15
C ASP A 3 -9.35 -8.28 -0.05
N CYS A 4 -9.60 -8.78 1.16
CA CYS A 4 -8.79 -8.43 2.32
C CYS A 4 -7.51 -9.27 2.32
N ASN A 5 -6.42 -8.70 1.82
CA ASN A 5 -5.12 -9.35 1.79
C ASN A 5 -4.33 -9.09 3.09
N LEU A 6 -3.78 -10.16 3.68
CA LEU A 6 -2.86 -10.11 4.82
C LEU A 6 -1.49 -10.66 4.40
N LEU A 7 -0.49 -9.78 4.35
CA LEU A 7 0.88 -10.15 4.01
C LEU A 7 1.69 -10.43 5.28
N LEU A 8 2.34 -11.60 5.33
CA LEU A 8 3.14 -12.03 6.47
C LEU A 8 4.55 -12.43 6.01
N ASN A 9 5.56 -11.74 6.52
CA ASN A 9 6.96 -12.15 6.36
C ASN A 9 7.41 -12.89 7.62
N LEU A 10 7.50 -14.22 7.53
CA LEU A 10 7.81 -15.06 8.68
C LEU A 10 9.29 -14.99 9.12
N HIS A 11 10.19 -14.48 8.27
CA HIS A 11 11.62 -14.35 8.58
C HIS A 11 11.91 -13.13 9.46
N ASP A 12 11.06 -12.11 9.40
CA ASP A 12 11.25 -10.84 10.11
C ASP A 12 10.45 -10.74 11.41
N ILE A 13 9.74 -11.82 11.78
CA ILE A 13 9.02 -11.95 13.04
C ILE A 13 10.04 -11.94 14.19
N ASP A 14 9.70 -11.23 15.28
CA ASP A 14 10.49 -11.21 16.51
C ASP A 14 10.77 -12.64 16.99
N PRO A 15 12.04 -13.00 17.30
CA PRO A 15 12.40 -14.36 17.72
C PRO A 15 11.66 -14.86 18.97
N GLU A 16 11.10 -13.96 19.79
CA GLU A 16 10.27 -14.33 20.95
C GLU A 16 8.86 -14.79 20.56
N ILE A 17 8.37 -14.43 19.37
CA ILE A 17 7.04 -14.80 18.88
C ILE A 17 7.09 -16.23 18.35
N GLN A 18 6.36 -17.13 19.02
CA GLN A 18 6.29 -18.55 18.65
C GLN A 18 5.01 -18.92 17.90
N LYS A 19 3.99 -18.05 17.92
CA LYS A 19 2.69 -18.31 17.31
C LYS A 19 1.99 -17.00 16.93
N ILE A 20 1.42 -16.97 15.73
CA ILE A 20 0.52 -15.95 15.21
C ILE A 20 -0.83 -16.61 14.92
N THR A 21 -1.90 -16.01 15.41
CA THR A 21 -3.28 -16.43 15.09
C THR A 21 -3.91 -15.42 14.16
N VAL A 22 -4.46 -15.88 13.05
CA VAL A 22 -5.23 -15.06 12.10
C VAL A 22 -6.72 -15.34 12.30
N TYR A 23 -7.52 -14.28 12.43
CA TYR A 23 -8.97 -14.37 12.62
C TYR A 23 -9.72 -13.40 11.70
N ILE A 24 -11.01 -13.69 11.49
CA ILE A 24 -11.95 -12.89 10.71
C ILE A 24 -13.08 -12.46 11.63
N VAL A 25 -13.54 -11.22 11.49
CA VAL A 25 -14.73 -10.70 12.18
C VAL A 25 -15.76 -10.33 11.13
N LYS A 26 -16.98 -10.84 11.27
CA LYS A 26 -18.11 -10.55 10.40
C LYS A 26 -18.91 -9.40 11.01
N GLU A 27 -19.00 -8.29 10.30
CA GLU A 27 -19.87 -7.18 10.70
C GLU A 27 -21.35 -7.49 10.37
N VAL A 28 -22.26 -7.08 11.24
CA VAL A 28 -23.66 -7.55 11.32
C VAL A 28 -24.50 -7.27 10.05
N ALA A 29 -23.99 -6.46 9.12
CA ALA A 29 -24.66 -6.11 7.86
C ALA A 29 -24.11 -6.84 6.61
N ALA A 30 -23.27 -7.86 6.77
CA ALA A 30 -22.73 -8.60 5.64
C ALA A 30 -23.75 -9.60 5.06
N ASP A 31 -24.16 -9.37 3.80
CA ASP A 31 -24.90 -10.29 2.93
C ASP A 31 -24.35 -11.73 3.02
N ASN A 32 -25.22 -12.74 2.97
CA ASN A 32 -24.85 -14.17 2.94
C ASN A 32 -24.21 -14.56 1.60
N LYS A 33 -23.05 -13.98 1.29
CA LYS A 33 -22.23 -14.31 0.11
C LYS A 33 -21.18 -15.36 0.46
N SER A 34 -20.74 -16.08 -0.57
CA SER A 34 -19.64 -17.05 -0.46
C SER A 34 -18.37 -16.33 0.02
N LEU A 35 -17.72 -16.84 1.06
CA LEU A 35 -16.50 -16.29 1.63
C LEU A 35 -15.44 -17.39 1.58
N SER A 36 -14.35 -17.13 0.90
CA SER A 36 -13.20 -18.01 0.84
C SER A 36 -11.96 -17.31 1.42
N ALA A 37 -10.98 -18.12 1.80
CA ALA A 37 -9.66 -17.66 2.16
C ALA A 37 -8.61 -18.43 1.37
N GLU A 38 -7.58 -17.74 0.90
CA GLU A 38 -6.49 -18.29 0.11
C GLU A 38 -5.14 -17.98 0.75
N LEU A 39 -4.22 -18.93 0.62
CA LEU A 39 -2.82 -18.79 1.01
C LEU A 39 -1.97 -18.84 -0.26
N ASN A 40 -1.47 -17.69 -0.68
CA ASN A 40 -0.72 -17.52 -1.91
C ASN A 40 0.74 -17.16 -1.63
N ASP A 41 1.64 -17.62 -2.50
CA ASP A 41 3.02 -17.11 -2.55
C ASP A 41 3.01 -15.64 -2.97
N LEU A 42 3.75 -14.79 -2.25
CA LEU A 42 3.84 -13.36 -2.58
C LEU A 42 4.54 -13.10 -3.92
N LEU A 43 5.53 -13.93 -4.28
CA LEU A 43 6.38 -13.69 -5.45
C LEU A 43 5.98 -14.55 -6.66
N GLY A 44 5.44 -15.75 -6.42
CA GLY A 44 5.17 -16.73 -7.46
C GLY A 44 3.70 -16.88 -7.85
N ASP A 45 2.78 -16.16 -7.20
CA ASP A 45 1.30 -16.28 -7.34
C ASP A 45 0.79 -17.73 -7.21
N LYS A 46 1.59 -18.59 -6.56
CA LYS A 46 1.26 -20.00 -6.35
C LYS A 46 0.31 -20.10 -5.17
N CYS A 47 -0.90 -20.57 -5.44
CA CYS A 47 -1.84 -20.92 -4.37
C CYS A 47 -1.39 -22.23 -3.68
N TYR A 48 -1.10 -22.13 -2.39
CA TYR A 48 -0.75 -23.28 -1.54
C TYR A 48 -1.97 -23.93 -0.89
N ALA A 49 -3.00 -23.13 -0.60
CA ALA A 49 -4.26 -23.60 -0.03
C ALA A 49 -5.39 -22.62 -0.32
N SER A 50 -6.59 -23.13 -0.55
CA SER A 50 -7.84 -22.36 -0.63
C SER A 50 -8.91 -23.09 0.17
N ILE A 51 -9.75 -22.33 0.87
CA ILE A 51 -10.83 -22.87 1.68
C ILE A 51 -12.08 -22.00 1.61
N ASP A 52 -13.22 -22.65 1.43
CA ASP A 52 -14.54 -22.04 1.63
C ASP A 52 -14.89 -22.04 3.13
N ILE A 53 -15.15 -20.85 3.68
CA ILE A 53 -15.48 -20.63 5.09
C ILE A 53 -16.91 -20.15 5.30
N SER A 54 -17.74 -20.15 4.25
CA SER A 54 -19.12 -19.67 4.31
C SER A 54 -19.97 -20.40 5.35
N ALA A 55 -19.86 -21.72 5.42
CA ALA A 55 -20.64 -22.50 6.36
C ALA A 55 -20.21 -22.23 7.81
N GLN A 56 -18.91 -22.04 8.04
CA GLN A 56 -18.31 -21.86 9.35
C GLN A 56 -18.60 -20.48 9.93
N ILE A 57 -18.74 -19.46 9.08
CA ILE A 57 -19.03 -18.07 9.52
C ILE A 57 -20.51 -17.71 9.45
N ALA A 58 -21.39 -18.60 8.98
CA ALA A 58 -22.82 -18.31 8.80
C ALA A 58 -23.48 -17.82 10.10
N ASP A 59 -23.31 -18.59 11.19
CA ASP A 59 -23.89 -18.34 12.51
C ASP A 59 -22.89 -17.73 13.51
N GLN A 60 -21.70 -17.32 13.03
CA GLN A 60 -20.60 -16.86 13.86
C GLN A 60 -20.25 -15.42 13.51
N THR A 61 -19.93 -14.62 14.51
CA THR A 61 -19.55 -13.20 14.32
C THR A 61 -18.03 -13.02 14.36
N ALA A 62 -17.28 -14.01 14.84
CA ALA A 62 -15.84 -14.13 14.65
C ALA A 62 -15.42 -15.58 14.33
N LEU A 63 -14.34 -15.75 13.58
CA LEU A 63 -13.80 -17.04 13.16
C LEU A 63 -12.27 -17.01 13.25
N THR A 64 -11.67 -17.91 14.04
CA THR A 64 -10.22 -18.15 13.95
C THR A 64 -9.93 -18.95 12.69
N LEU A 65 -9.17 -18.37 11.77
CA LEU A 65 -8.87 -18.97 10.47
C LEU A 65 -7.65 -19.89 10.55
N LEU A 66 -6.49 -19.32 10.94
CA LEU A 66 -5.19 -19.99 10.87
C LEU A 66 -4.40 -19.80 12.16
N ASP A 67 -3.65 -20.83 12.53
CA ASP A 67 -2.52 -20.74 13.43
C ASP A 67 -1.22 -20.90 12.63
N ILE A 68 -0.32 -19.92 12.72
CA ILE A 68 1.03 -19.97 12.16
C ILE A 68 1.99 -20.06 13.33
N TYR A 69 2.68 -21.18 13.50
CA TYR A 69 3.45 -21.47 14.71
C TYR A 69 4.82 -22.04 14.40
N LEU A 70 5.79 -21.70 15.24
CA LEU A 70 7.15 -22.18 15.14
C LEU A 70 7.24 -23.57 15.77
N HIS A 71 7.69 -24.56 15.00
CA HIS A 71 7.87 -25.92 15.48
C HIS A 71 9.25 -26.44 15.08
N LYS A 72 10.14 -26.57 16.07
CA LYS A 72 11.55 -26.99 15.88
C LYS A 72 12.31 -26.09 14.88
N GLY A 73 12.11 -24.77 14.98
CA GLY A 73 12.79 -23.79 14.12
C GLY A 73 12.20 -23.63 12.72
N THR A 74 11.09 -24.30 12.41
CA THR A 74 10.39 -24.13 11.14
C THR A 74 8.97 -23.66 11.39
N TRP A 75 8.54 -22.64 10.65
CA TRP A 75 7.16 -22.17 10.67
C TRP A 75 6.23 -23.22 10.05
N LYS A 76 5.12 -23.47 10.73
CA LYS A 76 4.05 -24.37 10.28
C LYS A 76 2.72 -23.63 10.31
N ILE A 77 1.84 -24.00 9.40
CA ILE A 77 0.50 -23.46 9.31
C ILE A 77 -0.50 -24.56 9.66
N ARG A 78 -1.51 -24.23 10.46
CA ARG A 78 -2.64 -25.09 10.79
C ARG A 78 -3.92 -24.33 10.51
N CYS A 79 -4.81 -24.95 9.75
CA CYS A 79 -6.19 -24.49 9.60
C CYS A 79 -6.99 -24.85 10.86
N VAL A 80 -7.67 -23.87 11.46
CA VAL A 80 -8.36 -24.04 12.76
C VAL A 80 -9.88 -23.97 12.58
N LEU A 81 -10.38 -22.92 11.91
CA LEU A 81 -11.81 -22.68 11.64
C LEU A 81 -12.71 -22.73 12.87
N GLN A 82 -12.24 -22.20 14.00
CA GLN A 82 -13.04 -22.16 15.22
C GLN A 82 -13.92 -20.91 15.23
N GLY A 83 -15.24 -21.12 15.26
CA GLY A 83 -16.23 -20.05 15.29
C GLY A 83 -16.58 -19.57 16.70
N TYR A 84 -16.92 -18.27 16.81
CA TYR A 84 -17.40 -17.63 18.03
C TYR A 84 -18.68 -16.83 17.75
N ALA A 85 -19.81 -17.31 18.26
CA ALA A 85 -21.13 -16.70 18.03
C ALA A 85 -21.28 -15.36 18.74
N SER A 86 -20.67 -15.24 19.92
CA SER A 86 -20.61 -14.00 20.71
C SER A 86 -19.51 -13.03 20.25
N GLY A 87 -18.82 -13.32 19.15
CA GLY A 87 -17.95 -12.38 18.45
C GLY A 87 -16.56 -12.24 19.01
N LEU A 88 -15.93 -11.12 18.65
CA LEU A 88 -14.52 -10.85 18.92
C LEU A 88 -14.18 -10.92 20.40
N ASP A 89 -15.05 -10.44 21.29
CA ASP A 89 -14.80 -10.48 22.74
C ASP A 89 -14.56 -11.91 23.24
N LYS A 90 -15.40 -12.87 22.84
CA LYS A 90 -15.19 -14.29 23.22
C LYS A 90 -13.97 -14.91 22.57
N LEU A 91 -13.62 -14.47 21.36
CA LEU A 91 -12.39 -14.90 20.70
C LEU A 91 -11.18 -14.41 21.51
N LEU A 92 -11.13 -13.13 21.86
CA LEU A 92 -10.03 -12.53 22.63
C LEU A 92 -9.93 -13.12 24.04
N ASP A 93 -11.06 -13.37 24.71
CA ASP A 93 -11.11 -14.08 25.99
C ASP A 93 -10.42 -15.45 25.90
N SER A 94 -10.61 -16.18 24.78
CA SER A 94 -9.98 -17.49 24.59
C SER A 94 -8.46 -17.42 24.49
N PHE A 95 -7.91 -16.25 24.14
CA PHE A 95 -6.48 -15.95 24.16
C PHE A 95 -6.03 -15.22 25.42
N SER A 96 -6.91 -15.04 26.41
CA SER A 96 -6.65 -14.24 27.62
C SER A 96 -6.26 -12.79 27.33
N ILE A 97 -6.75 -12.23 26.21
CA ILE A 97 -6.54 -10.85 25.80
C ILE A 97 -7.75 -10.04 26.27
N ASN A 98 -7.56 -9.11 27.21
CA ASN A 98 -8.65 -8.25 27.67
C ASN A 98 -8.97 -7.18 26.62
N SER A 99 -10.22 -7.09 26.17
CA SER A 99 -10.68 -6.17 25.11
C SER A 99 -10.77 -4.68 25.50
N THR A 100 -10.12 -4.25 26.59
CA THR A 100 -10.00 -2.82 26.96
C THR A 100 -8.95 -2.12 26.10
N VAL A 101 -9.17 -2.07 24.79
CA VAL A 101 -8.61 -1.03 23.93
C VAL A 101 -9.79 -0.25 23.41
N GLN A 102 -10.25 0.72 24.21
CA GLN A 102 -11.09 1.78 23.70
C GLN A 102 -10.31 2.46 22.57
N SER A 103 -10.83 2.34 21.35
CA SER A 103 -10.39 3.10 20.20
C SER A 103 -10.68 4.58 20.43
N SER A 104 -9.80 5.29 21.14
CA SER A 104 -9.79 6.75 21.16
C SER A 104 -9.07 7.24 19.90
N LEU A 105 -9.78 7.22 18.77
CA LEU A 105 -9.46 8.12 17.67
C LEU A 105 -9.50 9.56 18.22
N PRO A 106 -8.40 10.33 18.21
CA PRO A 106 -8.48 11.73 18.54
C PRO A 106 -9.26 12.43 17.42
N SER A 107 -10.45 12.91 17.75
CA SER A 107 -11.17 13.84 16.87
C SER A 107 -10.37 15.15 16.78
N PRO A 108 -10.20 15.77 15.60
CA PRO A 108 -9.43 17.00 15.47
C PRO A 108 -10.24 18.16 16.06
N GLN A 109 -9.79 18.70 17.19
CA GLN A 109 -10.23 20.01 17.66
C GLN A 109 -9.19 21.07 17.27
N THR A 110 -9.60 21.91 16.33
CA THR A 110 -8.98 23.17 15.95
C THR A 110 -8.82 24.08 17.17
N SER A 111 -7.59 24.41 17.55
CA SER A 111 -7.31 25.69 18.20
C SER A 111 -5.90 26.16 17.88
N ILE A 112 -5.85 27.35 17.29
CA ILE A 112 -4.65 28.14 17.01
C ILE A 112 -4.24 28.80 18.32
N GLY A 113 -3.02 28.53 18.79
CA GLY A 113 -2.45 29.19 19.96
C GLY A 113 -0.95 28.96 20.04
N LYS A 114 -0.17 29.98 19.67
CA LYS A 114 1.29 30.02 19.81
C LYS A 114 1.70 29.98 21.28
N THR A 115 2.63 29.10 21.64
CA THR A 115 3.76 29.40 22.53
C THR A 115 4.88 28.40 22.27
N ALA A 116 6.06 28.92 21.96
CA ALA A 116 7.31 28.18 21.97
C ALA A 116 7.70 27.88 23.42
N ASP A 117 7.99 26.61 23.73
CA ASP A 117 9.19 26.23 24.48
C ASP A 117 9.37 24.70 24.52
N SER A 118 10.53 24.28 23.99
CA SER A 118 11.34 23.08 24.22
C SER A 118 10.70 21.80 24.80
N ALA A 119 10.67 20.74 23.98
CA ALA A 119 11.12 19.40 24.37
C ALA A 119 11.48 18.59 23.11
N ASN A 120 12.72 18.10 23.05
CA ASN A 120 13.21 17.15 22.05
C ASN A 120 12.31 15.91 21.98
N GLN A 121 11.39 15.88 21.01
CA GLN A 121 10.82 14.64 20.51
C GLN A 121 11.56 14.33 19.22
N HIS A 122 12.45 13.33 19.26
CA HIS A 122 12.91 12.67 18.04
C HIS A 122 11.65 12.17 17.33
N SER A 123 11.21 12.86 16.28
CA SER A 123 10.12 12.37 15.44
C SER A 123 10.62 11.09 14.79
N THR A 124 10.15 9.94 15.28
CA THR A 124 10.53 8.61 14.80
C THR A 124 9.84 8.25 13.48
N SER A 125 9.04 9.15 12.94
CA SER A 125 8.32 9.01 11.67
C SER A 125 8.91 9.96 10.64
N ALA A 126 9.23 9.44 9.46
CA ALA A 126 9.48 10.24 8.26
C ALA A 126 8.18 10.38 7.47
N SER A 127 7.95 11.52 6.83
CA SER A 127 6.77 11.74 5.99
C SER A 127 7.15 12.28 4.62
N ILE A 128 6.46 11.79 3.60
CA ILE A 128 6.55 12.26 2.23
C ILE A 128 5.16 12.70 1.82
N GLN A 129 5.02 13.96 1.41
CA GLN A 129 3.71 14.56 1.17
C GLN A 129 3.60 15.05 -0.25
N LEU A 130 2.58 14.58 -0.96
CA LEU A 130 2.20 15.05 -2.29
C LEU A 130 1.13 16.13 -2.13
N HIS A 131 1.44 17.32 -2.63
CA HIS A 131 0.53 18.45 -2.75
C HIS A 131 0.35 18.81 -4.21
N TRP A 132 -0.86 19.12 -4.63
CA TRP A 132 -1.12 19.66 -5.97
C TRP A 132 -2.24 20.67 -5.97
N SER A 133 -2.31 21.49 -7.01
CA SER A 133 -3.43 22.40 -7.22
C SER A 133 -3.60 22.65 -8.70
N SER A 134 -4.84 22.70 -9.20
CA SER A 134 -5.10 23.14 -10.56
C SER A 134 -4.64 24.60 -10.70
N GLY A 135 -3.59 24.82 -11.48
CA GLY A 135 -3.09 26.16 -11.77
C GLY A 135 -4.20 26.98 -12.43
N SER A 136 -4.49 28.15 -11.89
CA SER A 136 -5.37 29.14 -12.51
C SER A 136 -4.67 29.82 -13.70
N SER A 137 -4.16 29.04 -14.65
CA SER A 137 -3.70 29.63 -15.90
C SER A 137 -4.95 29.91 -16.75
N GLY A 138 -5.23 31.18 -17.02
CA GLY A 138 -6.36 31.64 -17.84
C GLY A 138 -6.26 31.24 -19.33
N LYS A 139 -5.63 30.10 -19.64
CA LYS A 139 -5.53 29.52 -20.97
C LYS A 139 -6.51 28.36 -21.06
N LYS A 140 -7.45 28.49 -22.00
CA LYS A 140 -8.51 27.52 -22.26
C LYS A 140 -7.86 26.17 -22.60
N SER A 141 -8.05 25.18 -21.72
CA SER A 141 -7.72 23.79 -22.06
C SER A 141 -8.43 23.41 -23.36
N ILE A 142 -7.78 22.61 -24.20
CA ILE A 142 -8.33 22.14 -25.49
C ILE A 142 -9.65 21.37 -25.24
N SER A 143 -9.83 20.80 -24.04
CA SER A 143 -11.10 20.21 -23.58
C SER A 143 -12.27 21.20 -23.57
N ASN A 144 -12.03 22.49 -23.33
CA ASN A 144 -13.07 23.52 -23.35
C ASN A 144 -13.62 23.80 -24.76
N TYR A 145 -12.87 23.47 -25.81
CA TYR A 145 -13.35 23.58 -27.19
C TYR A 145 -14.32 22.46 -27.59
N PHE A 146 -14.26 21.31 -26.92
CA PHE A 146 -15.07 20.13 -27.25
C PHE A 146 -16.18 19.83 -26.24
N LEU A 147 -16.00 20.11 -24.94
CA LEU A 147 -16.95 19.73 -23.87
C LEU A 147 -17.64 20.92 -23.16
N GLY A 148 -17.29 22.15 -23.51
CA GLY A 148 -17.90 23.38 -22.98
C GLY A 148 -17.29 23.88 -21.66
N GLU A 149 -17.51 25.18 -21.37
CA GLU A 149 -16.89 25.97 -20.29
C GLU A 149 -17.14 25.48 -18.85
N LYS A 150 -17.89 24.39 -18.67
CA LYS A 150 -18.22 23.81 -17.37
C LYS A 150 -17.34 22.61 -16.99
N PHE A 151 -16.46 22.14 -17.87
CA PHE A 151 -15.56 21.04 -17.57
C PHE A 151 -14.28 21.54 -16.87
N LYS A 152 -14.16 21.28 -15.57
CA LYS A 152 -12.89 21.44 -14.84
C LYS A 152 -12.24 20.06 -14.75
N PRO A 153 -11.13 19.80 -15.46
CA PRO A 153 -10.39 18.56 -15.25
C PRO A 153 -9.83 18.57 -13.82
N ILE A 154 -10.38 17.72 -12.96
CA ILE A 154 -9.79 17.45 -11.65
C ILE A 154 -8.77 16.35 -11.90
N SER A 155 -7.50 16.72 -12.00
CA SER A 155 -6.45 15.70 -12.07
C SER A 155 -6.33 15.04 -10.72
N ASP A 156 -6.67 13.75 -10.69
CA ASP A 156 -6.52 12.89 -9.53
C ASP A 156 -5.11 12.30 -9.55
N LEU A 157 -4.25 12.84 -8.68
CA LEU A 157 -2.88 12.37 -8.53
C LEU A 157 -2.82 11.35 -7.40
N ARG A 158 -1.96 10.34 -7.56
CA ARG A 158 -1.67 9.34 -6.54
C ARG A 158 -0.19 9.27 -6.25
N ILE A 159 0.19 9.07 -4.99
CA ILE A 159 1.58 8.80 -4.58
C ILE A 159 1.80 7.31 -4.30
N GLY A 160 2.94 6.79 -4.73
CA GLY A 160 3.34 5.42 -4.45
C GLY A 160 4.85 5.27 -4.30
N CYS A 161 5.24 4.06 -3.98
CA CYS A 161 6.61 3.65 -3.71
C CYS A 161 6.83 2.21 -4.16
N PHE A 162 7.91 1.93 -4.89
CA PHE A 162 8.46 0.57 -4.90
C PHE A 162 9.41 0.42 -3.73
N TYR A 163 9.22 -0.65 -2.94
CA TYR A 163 10.04 -0.90 -1.76
C TYR A 163 10.93 -2.13 -1.94
N GLN A 164 12.13 -2.06 -1.38
CA GLN A 164 13.03 -3.18 -1.22
C GLN A 164 13.55 -3.20 0.22
N LEU A 165 13.38 -4.34 0.88
CA LEU A 165 13.90 -4.59 2.22
C LEU A 165 15.28 -5.27 2.17
N ASN A 166 15.98 -5.28 3.29
CA ASN A 166 17.31 -5.88 3.41
C ASN A 166 17.32 -7.41 3.22
N ASN A 167 16.18 -8.07 3.39
CA ASN A 167 15.98 -9.48 3.07
C ASN A 167 15.60 -9.73 1.59
N ALA A 168 15.78 -8.73 0.72
CA ALA A 168 15.45 -8.74 -0.71
C ALA A 168 13.96 -8.87 -1.04
N GLN A 169 13.06 -8.74 -0.06
CA GLN A 169 11.64 -8.61 -0.32
C GLN A 169 11.36 -7.30 -1.05
N ASN A 170 10.70 -7.41 -2.21
CA ASN A 170 10.28 -6.30 -3.04
C ASN A 170 8.75 -6.21 -3.11
N GLY A 171 8.23 -5.01 -3.30
CA GLY A 171 6.81 -4.82 -3.55
C GLY A 171 6.47 -3.37 -3.87
N ILE A 172 5.18 -3.08 -3.88
CA ILE A 172 4.63 -1.74 -4.12
C ILE A 172 3.82 -1.30 -2.91
N VAL A 173 3.96 -0.03 -2.54
CA VAL A 173 2.99 0.70 -1.72
C VAL A 173 2.38 1.81 -2.56
N TYR A 174 1.06 1.95 -2.55
CA TYR A 174 0.36 2.85 -3.44
C TYR A 174 -0.94 3.34 -2.82
N SER A 175 -1.19 4.66 -2.88
CA SER A 175 -2.38 5.28 -2.30
C SER A 175 -3.67 5.03 -3.08
N PHE A 176 -3.59 4.42 -4.27
CA PHE A 176 -4.75 4.17 -5.11
C PHE A 176 -5.65 3.06 -4.56
N ASP A 177 -5.05 1.97 -4.11
CA ASP A 177 -5.76 0.79 -3.61
C ASP A 177 -5.42 0.55 -2.14
N SER A 178 -6.45 0.26 -1.36
CA SER A 178 -6.34 -0.25 0.01
C SER A 178 -5.44 -1.46 0.17
N GLU A 179 -5.35 -2.34 -0.84
CA GLU A 179 -4.52 -3.54 -0.80
C GLU A 179 -3.04 -3.20 -0.85
N PHE A 180 -2.69 -2.13 -1.58
CA PHE A 180 -1.33 -1.63 -1.72
C PHE A 180 -1.01 -0.52 -0.73
N LYS A 181 -1.88 -0.20 0.24
CA LYS A 181 -1.62 0.91 1.16
C LYS A 181 -0.39 0.69 2.06
N GLY A 182 0.09 -0.54 2.21
CA GLY A 182 1.22 -0.88 3.09
C GLY A 182 0.84 -0.93 4.57
N SER A 183 1.85 -0.79 5.43
CA SER A 183 1.70 -0.86 6.89
C SER A 183 2.80 -0.05 7.57
N PHE A 184 2.42 0.80 8.52
CA PHE A 184 3.38 1.61 9.28
C PHE A 184 4.12 0.79 10.35
N GLU A 185 3.45 -0.18 10.98
CA GLU A 185 4.04 -1.01 12.05
C GLU A 185 4.49 -2.40 11.56
N GLY A 186 3.96 -2.86 10.42
CA GLY A 186 4.35 -4.12 9.78
C GLY A 186 5.15 -3.90 8.50
N VAL A 187 5.54 -4.98 7.82
CA VAL A 187 6.11 -4.88 6.47
C VAL A 187 5.12 -4.15 5.54
N PRO A 188 5.55 -3.16 4.75
CA PRO A 188 6.93 -2.73 4.47
C PRO A 188 7.42 -1.51 5.26
N TYR A 189 6.86 -1.22 6.44
CA TYR A 189 7.24 -0.10 7.32
C TYR A 189 7.01 1.27 6.69
N ILE A 190 6.11 1.33 5.73
CA ILE A 190 5.63 2.51 5.04
C ILE A 190 4.14 2.32 4.75
N GLU A 191 3.34 3.34 5.03
CA GLU A 191 1.90 3.36 4.78
C GLU A 191 1.52 4.57 3.92
N ALA A 192 0.68 4.33 2.91
CA ALA A 192 0.05 5.35 2.10
C ALA A 192 -1.29 5.76 2.70
N SER A 193 -1.51 7.06 2.81
CA SER A 193 -2.78 7.63 3.25
C SER A 193 -3.24 8.77 2.36
N ARG A 194 -4.55 8.84 2.15
CA ARG A 194 -5.20 9.98 1.51
C ARG A 194 -5.83 10.85 2.59
N SER A 195 -5.48 12.13 2.62
CA SER A 195 -6.08 13.07 3.57
C SER A 195 -7.53 13.36 3.19
N SER A 196 -8.31 13.92 4.12
CA SER A 196 -9.64 14.47 3.82
C SER A 196 -9.57 15.61 2.80
N ASN A 197 -8.41 16.24 2.65
CA ASN A 197 -8.13 17.16 1.55
C ASN A 197 -7.82 16.36 0.27
N VAL A 198 -8.67 16.54 -0.75
CA VAL A 198 -8.59 15.85 -2.04
C VAL A 198 -7.24 16.05 -2.74
N HIS A 199 -6.52 17.13 -2.42
CA HIS A 199 -5.23 17.52 -3.01
C HIS A 199 -3.99 17.20 -2.15
N LEU A 200 -4.15 16.34 -1.14
CA LEU A 200 -3.05 15.93 -0.26
C LEU A 200 -3.04 14.42 -0.09
N GLU A 201 -1.91 13.82 -0.44
CA GLU A 201 -1.60 12.42 -0.15
C GLU A 201 -0.26 12.29 0.57
N ARG A 202 -0.09 11.20 1.30
CA ARG A 202 1.09 11.01 2.14
C ARG A 202 1.58 9.57 2.12
N LEU A 203 2.89 9.42 2.19
CA LEU A 203 3.56 8.20 2.61
C LEU A 203 4.23 8.46 3.96
N ASP A 204 3.88 7.66 4.97
CA ASP A 204 4.47 7.72 6.29
C ASP A 204 5.40 6.53 6.49
N ILE A 205 6.68 6.80 6.78
CA ILE A 205 7.73 5.79 6.97
C ILE A 205 8.06 5.68 8.45
N ASN A 206 8.08 4.46 8.97
CA ASN A 206 8.45 4.21 10.35
C ASN A 206 9.97 4.09 10.48
N ASN A 207 10.61 5.16 10.94
CA ASN A 207 12.07 5.23 11.03
C ASN A 207 12.64 4.29 12.14
N ARG A 208 11.79 3.73 13.01
CA ARG A 208 12.22 2.68 13.96
C ARG A 208 12.77 1.45 13.23
N TYR A 209 12.19 1.12 12.08
CA TYR A 209 12.56 -0.04 11.27
C TYR A 209 13.53 0.30 10.13
N GLN A 210 14.18 1.47 10.17
CA GLN A 210 15.14 1.91 9.14
C GLN A 210 16.19 0.85 8.80
N HIS A 211 16.68 0.14 9.81
CA HIS A 211 17.67 -0.94 9.68
C HIS A 211 17.19 -2.17 8.90
N LYS A 212 15.88 -2.29 8.61
CA LYS A 212 15.29 -3.35 7.78
C LYS A 212 15.07 -2.89 6.32
N ILE A 213 15.15 -1.60 6.07
CA ILE A 213 14.85 -0.98 4.78
C ILE A 213 16.15 -0.90 3.96
N ASN A 214 16.09 -1.28 2.68
CA ASN A 214 17.21 -1.10 1.75
C ASN A 214 17.02 0.20 0.96
N ARG A 215 15.95 0.28 0.15
CA ARG A 215 15.66 1.44 -0.68
C ARG A 215 14.19 1.56 -1.05
N TYR A 216 13.74 2.80 -1.26
CA TYR A 216 12.38 3.17 -1.71
C TYR A 216 12.46 4.05 -2.96
N LEU A 217 11.73 3.68 -4.02
CA LEU A 217 11.57 4.50 -5.22
C LEU A 217 10.20 5.18 -5.18
N ILE A 218 10.19 6.48 -4.94
CA ILE A 218 8.97 7.27 -4.83
C ILE A 218 8.51 7.74 -6.21
N PHE A 219 7.25 7.52 -6.52
CA PHE A 219 6.63 7.96 -7.76
C PHE A 219 5.27 8.62 -7.50
N VAL A 220 4.86 9.46 -8.45
CA VAL A 220 3.52 10.04 -8.52
C VAL A 220 2.90 9.62 -9.83
N SER A 221 1.61 9.27 -9.81
CA SER A 221 0.85 8.90 -11.00
C SER A 221 -0.33 9.84 -11.21
N MET A 222 -0.68 10.06 -12.47
CA MET A 222 -1.86 10.78 -12.90
C MET A 222 -2.89 9.78 -13.45
N MET A 223 -4.07 9.68 -12.81
CA MET A 223 -5.06 8.65 -13.14
C MET A 223 -5.97 9.03 -14.30
N GLU A 224 -6.45 10.27 -14.33
CA GLU A 224 -7.32 10.78 -15.40
C GLU A 224 -6.55 11.77 -16.27
N SER A 225 -6.25 11.33 -17.49
CA SER A 225 -5.34 11.97 -18.43
C SER A 225 -5.98 13.15 -19.14
N PHE A 226 -5.75 14.40 -18.70
CA PHE A 226 -5.96 15.59 -19.55
C PHE A 226 -5.04 16.80 -19.23
N GLY A 227 -3.94 16.62 -18.49
CA GLY A 227 -3.12 17.74 -18.01
C GLY A 227 -1.62 17.56 -18.18
N ASN A 228 -0.92 18.67 -18.41
CA ASN A 228 0.54 18.75 -18.29
C ASN A 228 0.92 18.84 -16.79
N TRP A 229 1.98 18.16 -16.35
CA TRP A 229 2.47 18.25 -14.97
C TRP A 229 2.71 19.71 -14.50
N HIS A 230 3.11 20.57 -15.43
CA HIS A 230 3.30 22.01 -15.22
C HIS A 230 2.05 22.75 -14.75
N GLU A 231 0.86 22.30 -15.14
CA GLU A 231 -0.40 22.96 -14.81
C GLU A 231 -0.91 22.56 -13.41
N LEU A 232 -0.38 21.48 -12.84
CA LEU A 232 -0.88 20.88 -11.60
C LEU A 232 -0.14 21.34 -10.34
N ASN A 233 0.84 22.25 -10.48
CA ASN A 233 1.64 22.78 -9.36
C ASN A 233 2.04 21.69 -8.35
N VAL A 234 2.53 20.57 -8.87
CA VAL A 234 2.82 19.37 -8.06
C VAL A 234 4.05 19.63 -7.21
N LYS A 235 3.95 19.33 -5.92
CA LYS A 235 5.03 19.44 -4.94
C LYS A 235 5.08 18.17 -4.12
N VAL A 236 6.25 17.53 -4.09
CA VAL A 236 6.53 16.39 -3.22
C VAL A 236 7.52 16.83 -2.16
N CYS A 237 7.06 16.90 -0.93
CA CYS A 237 7.83 17.36 0.22
C CYS A 237 8.36 16.16 0.99
N PHE A 238 9.67 16.10 1.22
CA PHE A 238 10.35 15.05 1.97
C PHE A 238 10.77 15.59 3.33
N ASP A 239 10.16 15.07 4.38
CA ASP A 239 10.50 15.33 5.77
C ASP A 239 11.00 14.04 6.41
N ILE A 240 12.31 13.80 6.29
CA ILE A 240 12.97 12.57 6.74
C ILE A 240 14.01 12.92 7.81
N PRO A 241 13.94 12.34 9.02
CA PRO A 241 14.93 12.56 10.05
C PRO A 241 16.35 12.28 9.56
N GLY A 242 17.26 13.23 9.78
CA GLY A 242 18.67 13.12 9.37
C GLY A 242 18.96 13.61 7.95
N VAL A 243 17.94 14.00 7.17
CA VAL A 243 18.12 14.66 5.86
C VAL A 243 17.57 16.08 5.93
N GLN A 244 18.17 17.00 5.16
CA GLN A 244 17.59 18.32 4.99
C GLN A 244 16.24 18.21 4.27
N PHE A 245 15.25 18.98 4.72
CA PHE A 245 13.96 19.09 4.04
C PHE A 245 14.15 19.39 2.56
N LEU A 246 13.46 18.63 1.72
CA LEU A 246 13.56 18.72 0.27
C LEU A 246 12.17 18.80 -0.35
N GLU A 247 11.96 19.76 -1.24
CA GLU A 247 10.76 19.90 -2.06
C GLU A 247 11.14 19.61 -3.52
N ILE A 248 10.47 18.66 -4.15
CA ILE A 248 10.68 18.29 -5.55
C ILE A 248 9.39 18.56 -6.33
N SER A 249 9.53 19.22 -7.47
CA SER A 249 8.45 19.46 -8.43
C SER A 249 8.84 18.93 -9.80
N PRO A 250 7.89 18.41 -10.59
CA PRO A 250 8.14 18.02 -11.97
C PRO A 250 8.47 19.25 -12.82
N ASP A 251 9.52 19.15 -13.64
CA ASP A 251 10.03 20.24 -14.49
C ASP A 251 9.87 19.94 -16.00
N SER A 252 9.09 18.92 -16.35
CA SER A 252 8.92 18.49 -17.73
C SER A 252 7.58 18.87 -18.34
N LEU A 253 7.62 19.18 -19.63
CA LEU A 253 6.45 19.30 -20.51
C LEU A 253 5.93 17.95 -21.02
N LYS A 254 6.52 16.83 -20.55
CA LYS A 254 6.10 15.49 -20.93
C LYS A 254 4.70 15.17 -20.41
N VAL A 255 3.94 14.42 -21.20
CA VAL A 255 2.55 14.01 -20.91
C VAL A 255 2.49 12.59 -20.31
N LYS A 256 3.64 11.98 -20.04
CA LYS A 256 3.72 10.64 -19.46
C LYS A 256 3.09 10.65 -18.04
N PRO A 257 2.18 9.69 -17.72
CA PRO A 257 1.34 9.73 -16.52
C PRO A 257 2.06 9.31 -15.24
N ILE A 258 3.24 8.69 -15.30
CA ILE A 258 4.05 8.34 -14.14
C ILE A 258 5.27 9.27 -14.06
N TYR A 259 5.50 9.86 -12.89
CA TYR A 259 6.64 10.70 -12.56
C TYR A 259 7.46 10.05 -11.43
N ALA A 260 8.70 9.64 -11.74
CA ALA A 260 9.64 9.16 -10.73
C ALA A 260 10.28 10.35 -10.01
N VAL A 261 10.05 10.46 -8.71
CA VAL A 261 10.37 11.66 -7.91
C VAL A 261 11.74 11.57 -7.27
N ALA A 262 12.01 10.47 -6.58
CA ALA A 262 13.26 10.30 -5.84
C ALA A 262 13.51 8.83 -5.48
N MET A 263 14.79 8.48 -5.39
CA MET A 263 15.27 7.26 -4.75
C MET A 263 15.72 7.59 -3.32
N LEU A 264 15.17 6.88 -2.34
CA LEU A 264 15.62 6.91 -0.96
C LEU A 264 16.44 5.67 -0.70
N ASP A 265 17.66 5.86 -0.22
CA ASP A 265 18.60 4.79 0.12
C ASP A 265 18.84 4.80 1.63
N PHE A 266 18.58 3.65 2.26
CA PHE A 266 18.72 3.40 3.69
C PHE A 266 19.82 2.38 4.00
N SER A 267 20.61 1.97 3.00
CA SER A 267 21.71 1.00 3.17
C SER A 267 22.87 1.53 4.02
N GLN A 268 22.97 2.86 4.18
CA GLN A 268 23.99 3.52 4.98
C GLN A 268 23.45 3.99 6.34
N GLN A 269 24.35 4.43 7.23
CA GLN A 269 23.96 4.92 8.57
C GLN A 269 23.03 6.14 8.51
N SER A 270 23.21 7.01 7.52
CA SER A 270 22.34 8.15 7.26
C SER A 270 21.54 7.93 5.97
N PRO A 271 20.22 8.12 5.97
CA PRO A 271 19.41 8.01 4.77
C PRO A 271 19.85 9.02 3.72
N LYS A 272 19.83 8.62 2.45
CA LYS A 272 20.19 9.48 1.32
C LYS A 272 19.00 9.59 0.36
N ILE A 273 18.65 10.82 0.00
CA ILE A 273 17.64 11.10 -1.01
C ILE A 273 18.35 11.50 -2.31
N THR A 274 18.03 10.82 -3.40
CA THR A 274 18.51 11.14 -4.76
C THR A 274 17.31 11.56 -5.60
N PRO A 275 17.16 12.86 -5.92
CA PRO A 275 16.10 13.34 -6.80
C PRO A 275 16.16 12.65 -8.16
N LEU A 276 14.99 12.28 -8.67
CA LEU A 276 14.79 11.76 -10.01
C LEU A 276 13.89 12.74 -10.77
N ASN A 277 14.06 12.82 -12.08
CA ASN A 277 13.20 13.64 -12.95
C ASN A 277 12.89 12.88 -14.24
N GLU A 278 12.40 11.66 -14.06
CA GLU A 278 12.12 10.70 -15.12
C GLU A 278 10.62 10.40 -15.19
N TYR A 279 10.15 10.08 -16.39
CA TYR A 279 8.73 9.94 -16.67
C TYR A 279 8.46 8.68 -17.48
N PHE A 280 7.40 7.97 -17.12
CA PHE A 280 7.07 6.63 -17.62
C PHE A 280 5.59 6.54 -18.02
N ASP A 281 5.30 5.68 -19.00
CA ASP A 281 3.95 5.45 -19.52
C ASP A 281 3.12 4.60 -18.54
N ASP A 282 3.75 3.68 -17.83
CA ASP A 282 3.13 2.82 -16.83
C ASP A 282 4.14 2.39 -15.74
N LEU A 283 3.65 1.67 -14.72
CA LEU A 283 4.46 1.15 -13.63
C LEU A 283 5.41 0.03 -14.05
N LEU A 284 5.12 -0.67 -15.16
CA LEU A 284 5.95 -1.74 -15.69
C LEU A 284 7.22 -1.18 -16.35
N GLU A 285 7.10 -0.07 -17.10
CA GLU A 285 8.23 0.66 -17.67
C GLU A 285 9.12 1.21 -16.54
N LEU A 286 8.51 1.77 -15.48
CA LEU A 286 9.22 2.23 -14.29
C LEU A 286 10.01 1.09 -13.62
N ASP A 287 9.38 -0.06 -13.41
CA ASP A 287 10.02 -1.24 -12.80
C ASP A 287 11.20 -1.75 -13.63
N LYS A 288 11.03 -1.85 -14.95
CA LYS A 288 12.10 -2.25 -15.87
C LYS A 288 13.26 -1.28 -15.85
N ALA A 289 12.99 0.03 -15.79
CA ALA A 289 14.02 1.07 -15.79
C ALA A 289 14.89 1.04 -14.52
N PHE A 290 14.29 0.79 -13.35
CA PHE A 290 15.00 0.77 -12.07
C PHE A 290 15.35 -0.65 -11.57
N GLY A 291 14.94 -1.68 -12.30
CA GLY A 291 15.28 -3.08 -12.05
C GLY A 291 14.73 -3.61 -10.73
N TRP A 292 13.45 -3.35 -10.44
CA TRP A 292 12.82 -3.82 -9.19
C TRP A 292 12.39 -5.29 -9.25
N GLY A 293 11.98 -5.74 -10.44
CA GLY A 293 11.60 -7.14 -10.69
C GLY A 293 10.26 -7.51 -10.08
N LEU A 294 9.30 -6.58 -10.08
CA LEU A 294 7.96 -6.83 -9.56
C LEU A 294 7.15 -7.72 -10.52
N PRO A 295 6.34 -8.67 -10.01
CA PRO A 295 5.49 -9.51 -10.83
C PRO A 295 4.23 -8.75 -11.27
N PHE A 296 4.36 -7.87 -12.25
CA PHE A 296 3.18 -7.31 -12.91
C PHE A 296 2.51 -8.41 -13.74
N ARG A 297 1.21 -8.65 -13.53
CA ARG A 297 0.42 -9.52 -14.41
C ARG A 297 0.43 -8.92 -15.83
N ASN A 298 1.05 -9.61 -16.77
CA ASN A 298 0.80 -9.35 -18.18
C ASN A 298 -0.65 -9.78 -18.46
N SER A 299 -1.51 -8.86 -18.88
CA SER A 299 -2.88 -9.18 -19.30
C SER A 299 -2.95 -9.95 -20.64
N ASP A 300 -1.82 -10.18 -21.30
CA ASP A 300 -1.77 -10.56 -22.71
C ASP A 300 -1.19 -11.97 -22.97
N THR A 301 -1.35 -12.91 -22.04
CA THR A 301 -1.00 -14.32 -22.29
C THR A 301 -2.05 -15.24 -21.68
N ASP A 302 -3.17 -15.37 -22.37
CA ASP A 302 -4.03 -16.57 -22.37
C ASP A 302 -4.85 -16.61 -23.67
N GLN A 303 -4.17 -16.40 -24.79
CA GLN A 303 -4.74 -16.67 -26.12
C GLN A 303 -3.72 -17.41 -27.00
N ASP A 304 -2.96 -18.33 -26.40
CA ASP A 304 -2.19 -19.31 -27.16
C ASP A 304 -3.13 -20.42 -27.66
N HIS A 305 -3.45 -20.33 -28.95
CA HIS A 305 -3.44 -21.44 -29.89
C HIS A 305 -4.02 -22.78 -29.40
N CYS A 306 -5.36 -22.87 -29.35
CA CYS A 306 -6.02 -24.12 -29.74
C CYS A 306 -5.99 -24.26 -31.27
N GLU A 307 -4.82 -24.62 -31.82
CA GLU A 307 -4.76 -25.18 -33.17
C GLU A 307 -5.55 -26.50 -33.16
N ASN A 308 -6.71 -26.46 -33.82
CA ASN A 308 -7.48 -27.65 -34.17
C ASN A 308 -6.65 -28.48 -35.17
N ASN A 309 -5.78 -29.36 -34.67
CA ASN A 309 -5.33 -30.51 -35.43
C ASN A 309 -6.49 -31.50 -35.55
N ARG A 310 -7.35 -31.28 -36.55
CA ARG A 310 -8.10 -32.34 -37.20
C ARG A 310 -7.38 -32.68 -38.48
N ASP A 311 -6.48 -33.65 -38.40
CA ASP A 311 -6.10 -34.47 -39.54
C ASP A 311 -5.88 -35.91 -39.07
N ASN A 312 -6.61 -36.81 -39.75
CA ASN A 312 -6.40 -38.25 -39.95
C ASN A 312 -6.70 -39.20 -38.79
N GLU A 313 -7.31 -40.37 -38.97
CA GLU A 313 -7.91 -41.09 -40.10
C GLU A 313 -8.67 -42.29 -39.47
N ASP A 314 -9.55 -42.90 -40.27
CA ASP A 314 -10.32 -44.16 -40.11
C ASP A 314 -11.81 -44.05 -39.74
#